data_AF-A0A496XD56-F1
#
_entry.id   AF-A0A496XD56-F1
#
_cell.length_a   1.000
_cell.length_b   1.000
_cell.length_c   1.000
_cell.angle_alpha   90.00
_cell.angle_beta   90.00
_cell.angle_gamma   90.00
#
_symmetry.space_group_name_H-M   'P 1'
#
loop_
_entity.id
_entity.type
_entity.pdbx_description
1 polymer ?
#
loop_
_entity_poly.entity_id
_entity_poly.type
_entity_poly.pdbx_seq_one_letter_code
_entity_poly.pdbx_strand_id
1 'polypeptide(L)'
;MRKIIYTFMMSALFVSLSAKGIERTELKSIVETYEEAFENRSYGKLRGIFHSLDNCDKNALFSYDVRSVKINDIDGNNISVTIRYKYLGGGSSHETSGWIQLTNEGKIKYDPLLVKHPIPTAFFAVRMLIIETESVLLKTGRYADQPLIPYRTQLLNTGVPEFDIGGLQLKQRLEKYKDILRWLIENGDTWDATDPKVPCSERQFKDLVRDNKKYL
;
A
#
# COMPACT_ATOMS: atom_id res chain seq x y z
N MET A 1 7.17 4.78 56.92
CA MET A 1 7.08 5.38 55.57
C MET A 1 6.13 4.54 54.72
N ARG A 2 4.94 5.06 54.44
CA ARG A 2 3.90 4.40 53.64
C ARG A 2 4.13 4.71 52.16
N LYS A 3 4.31 3.70 51.31
CA LYS A 3 4.26 3.86 49.84
C LYS A 3 2.90 3.37 49.36
N ILE A 4 2.08 4.32 48.92
CA ILE A 4 0.81 4.09 48.23
C ILE A 4 1.16 3.80 46.76
N ILE A 5 0.84 2.60 46.29
CA ILE A 5 0.91 2.25 44.88
C ILE A 5 -0.42 2.67 44.26
N TYR A 6 -0.42 3.77 43.53
CA TYR A 6 -1.52 4.12 42.63
C TYR A 6 -1.35 3.32 41.34
N THR A 7 -1.98 2.14 41.28
CA THR A 7 -2.19 1.45 40.01
C THR A 7 -3.22 2.26 39.23
N PHE A 8 -2.72 3.02 38.27
CA PHE A 8 -3.49 3.87 37.37
C PHE A 8 -4.35 2.96 36.47
N MET A 9 -5.64 2.86 36.79
CA MET A 9 -6.67 2.41 35.84
C MET A 9 -6.76 3.47 34.72
N MET A 10 -5.93 3.35 33.71
CA MET A 10 -6.19 3.92 32.38
C MET A 10 -6.81 2.84 31.51
N SER A 11 -7.98 2.37 31.93
CA SER A 11 -8.96 1.80 31.02
C SER A 11 -9.51 2.97 30.21
N ALA A 12 -8.71 3.45 29.27
CA ALA A 12 -9.13 4.46 28.33
C ALA A 12 -10.41 3.94 27.66
N LEU A 13 -11.49 4.68 27.88
CA LEU A 13 -12.70 4.67 27.07
C LEU A 13 -12.28 4.56 25.59
N PHE A 14 -12.36 3.35 25.03
CA PHE A 14 -12.66 3.22 23.62
C PHE A 14 -14.12 3.68 23.50
N VAL A 15 -14.30 4.99 23.35
CA VAL A 15 -15.48 5.50 22.66
C VAL A 15 -15.42 4.81 21.31
N SER A 16 -16.28 3.81 21.13
CA SER A 16 -16.64 3.34 19.81
C SER A 16 -17.29 4.54 19.11
N LEU A 17 -16.47 5.38 18.49
CA LEU A 17 -16.92 6.10 17.31
C LEU A 17 -17.35 4.98 16.37
N SER A 18 -18.65 4.71 16.37
CA SER A 18 -19.32 4.02 15.29
C SER A 18 -18.96 4.82 14.04
N ALA A 19 -17.90 4.39 13.36
CA ALA A 19 -17.52 4.92 12.07
C ALA A 19 -18.73 4.65 11.19
N LYS A 20 -19.51 5.71 10.94
CA LYS A 20 -20.63 5.64 10.02
C LYS A 20 -20.01 5.30 8.68
N GLY A 21 -20.10 4.02 8.29
CA GLY A 21 -19.55 3.54 7.03
C GLY A 21 -20.14 4.33 5.88
N ILE A 22 -19.34 4.59 4.86
CA ILE A 22 -19.80 5.28 3.66
C ILE A 22 -20.84 4.39 2.96
N GLU A 23 -21.94 4.97 2.49
CA GLU A 23 -22.97 4.19 1.83
C GLU A 23 -22.44 3.59 0.52
N ARG A 24 -22.86 2.36 0.19
CA ARG A 24 -22.37 1.63 -0.99
C ARG A 24 -22.61 2.39 -2.30
N THR A 25 -23.70 3.15 -2.37
CA THR A 25 -24.04 4.05 -3.49
C THR A 25 -23.01 5.17 -3.66
N GLU A 26 -22.57 5.77 -2.55
CA GLU A 26 -21.53 6.80 -2.52
C GLU A 26 -20.15 6.22 -2.89
N LEU A 27 -19.82 5.00 -2.44
CA LEU A 27 -18.60 4.31 -2.85
C LEU A 27 -18.53 4.09 -4.37
N LYS A 28 -19.66 3.73 -4.99
CA LYS A 28 -19.73 3.56 -6.45
C LYS A 28 -19.55 4.89 -7.20
N SER A 29 -20.17 5.97 -6.71
CA SER A 29 -20.04 7.29 -7.36
C SER A 29 -18.61 7.82 -7.30
N ILE A 30 -17.83 7.47 -6.27
CA ILE A 30 -16.40 7.79 -6.20
C ILE A 30 -15.64 7.08 -7.33
N VAL A 31 -15.92 5.80 -7.61
CA VAL A 31 -15.28 5.06 -8.70
C VAL A 31 -15.69 5.60 -10.07
N GLU A 32 -16.95 5.95 -10.25
CA GLU A 32 -17.45 6.59 -11.47
C GLU A 32 -16.76 7.94 -11.69
N THR A 33 -16.64 8.76 -10.64
CA THR A 33 -15.93 10.05 -10.72
C THR A 33 -14.44 9.86 -11.01
N TYR A 34 -13.84 8.81 -10.43
CA TYR A 34 -12.45 8.44 -10.70
C TYR A 34 -12.24 8.09 -12.17
N GLU A 35 -13.07 7.20 -12.74
CA GLU A 35 -13.03 6.81 -14.15
C GLU A 35 -13.26 8.02 -15.07
N GLU A 36 -14.30 8.80 -14.80
CA GLU A 36 -14.64 10.01 -15.56
C GLU A 36 -13.52 11.07 -15.51
N ALA A 37 -12.78 11.16 -14.40
CA ALA A 37 -11.67 12.08 -14.26
C ALA A 37 -10.49 11.71 -15.19
N PHE A 38 -10.23 10.42 -15.40
CA PHE A 38 -9.22 10.00 -16.38
C PHE A 38 -9.72 10.15 -17.82
N GLU A 39 -10.97 9.77 -18.11
CA GLU A 39 -11.58 9.92 -19.43
C GLU A 39 -11.50 11.38 -19.91
N ASN A 40 -11.87 12.31 -19.03
CA ASN A 40 -11.86 13.75 -19.33
C ASN A 40 -10.52 14.44 -19.06
N ARG A 41 -9.48 13.70 -18.63
CA ARG A 41 -8.18 14.25 -18.20
C ARG A 41 -8.33 15.41 -17.20
N SER A 42 -9.30 15.30 -16.29
CA SER A 42 -9.66 16.35 -15.36
C SER A 42 -8.91 16.21 -14.04
N TYR A 43 -7.77 16.88 -13.94
CA TYR A 43 -7.03 16.98 -12.67
C TYR A 43 -7.90 17.60 -11.56
N GLY A 44 -8.80 18.52 -11.90
CA GLY A 44 -9.74 19.11 -10.94
C GLY A 44 -10.67 18.06 -10.31
N LYS A 45 -11.18 17.12 -11.11
CA LYS A 45 -12.01 16.01 -10.60
C LYS A 45 -11.19 15.06 -9.72
N LEU A 46 -9.98 14.68 -10.16
CA LEU A 46 -9.08 13.85 -9.32
C LEU A 46 -8.78 14.54 -7.98
N ARG A 47 -8.40 15.82 -8.01
CA ARG A 47 -8.15 16.61 -6.80
C ARG A 47 -9.39 16.71 -5.90
N GLY A 48 -10.59 16.70 -6.49
CA GLY A 48 -11.85 16.74 -5.76
C GLY A 48 -12.15 15.45 -4.99
N ILE A 49 -11.68 14.29 -5.44
CA ILE A 49 -11.96 12.99 -4.81
C ILE A 49 -10.79 12.44 -3.98
N PHE A 50 -9.56 12.88 -4.22
CA PHE A 50 -8.40 12.50 -3.41
C PHE A 50 -8.26 13.34 -2.15
N HIS A 51 -7.71 12.73 -1.09
CA HIS A 51 -7.36 13.41 0.15
C HIS A 51 -6.18 14.36 -0.07
N SER A 52 -5.13 13.88 -0.74
CA SER A 52 -4.03 14.69 -1.26
C SER A 52 -3.45 14.06 -2.51
N LEU A 53 -3.06 14.90 -3.46
CA LEU A 53 -2.28 14.54 -4.66
C LEU A 53 -0.97 15.33 -4.71
N ASP A 54 -0.57 15.99 -3.62
CA ASP A 54 0.55 16.93 -3.64
C ASP A 54 1.89 16.25 -3.92
N ASN A 55 1.98 14.97 -3.58
CA ASN A 55 3.15 14.12 -3.85
C ASN A 55 3.04 13.32 -5.17
N CYS A 56 1.91 13.42 -5.90
CA CYS A 56 1.80 12.84 -7.22
C CYS A 56 2.40 13.81 -8.25
N ASP A 57 3.38 13.31 -9.01
CA ASP A 57 3.84 14.01 -10.20
C ASP A 57 2.65 14.21 -11.15
N LYS A 58 2.32 15.47 -11.43
CA LYS A 58 1.24 15.83 -12.37
C LYS A 58 1.47 15.19 -13.75
N ASN A 59 2.72 15.01 -14.16
CA ASN A 59 3.04 14.34 -15.42
C ASN A 59 2.76 12.84 -15.36
N ALA A 60 2.93 12.20 -14.19
CA ALA A 60 2.57 10.81 -13.98
C ALA A 60 1.04 10.61 -14.08
N LEU A 61 0.24 11.54 -13.56
CA LEU A 61 -1.24 11.49 -13.66
C LEU A 61 -1.72 11.43 -15.12
N PHE A 62 -1.09 12.23 -15.98
CA PHE A 62 -1.41 12.23 -17.40
C PHE A 62 -0.65 11.17 -18.20
N SER A 63 0.23 10.39 -17.59
CA SER A 63 0.90 9.28 -18.30
C SER A 63 -0.03 8.08 -18.51
N TYR A 64 -1.17 8.05 -17.81
CA TYR A 64 -2.14 6.95 -17.86
C TYR A 64 -3.40 7.34 -18.63
N ASP A 65 -3.78 6.48 -19.56
CA ASP A 65 -5.05 6.51 -20.28
C ASP A 65 -5.90 5.35 -19.75
N VAL A 66 -6.63 5.61 -18.66
CA VAL A 66 -7.52 4.63 -18.03
C VAL A 66 -8.71 4.39 -18.92
N ARG A 67 -8.91 3.13 -19.32
CA ARG A 67 -9.94 2.69 -20.27
C ARG A 67 -11.17 2.10 -19.60
N SER A 68 -10.98 1.49 -18.44
CA SER A 68 -12.09 0.97 -17.65
C SER A 68 -11.66 0.74 -16.20
N VAL A 69 -12.57 0.99 -15.27
CA VAL A 69 -12.43 0.58 -13.86
C VAL A 69 -13.53 -0.39 -13.49
N LYS A 70 -13.17 -1.63 -13.17
CA LYS A 70 -14.11 -2.65 -12.72
C LYS A 70 -14.06 -2.77 -11.20
N ILE A 71 -15.19 -2.57 -10.53
CA ILE A 71 -15.33 -2.91 -9.11
C ILE A 71 -15.42 -4.43 -8.97
N ASN A 72 -14.53 -5.02 -8.18
CA ASN A 72 -14.51 -6.43 -7.86
C ASN A 72 -15.22 -6.73 -6.54
N ASP A 73 -15.01 -5.88 -5.53
CA ASP A 73 -15.52 -6.08 -4.18
C ASP A 73 -15.53 -4.79 -3.36
N ILE A 74 -16.24 -4.78 -2.23
CA ILE A 74 -16.29 -3.67 -1.28
C ILE A 74 -16.14 -4.24 0.15
N ASP A 75 -15.19 -3.70 0.90
CA ASP A 75 -14.89 -4.08 2.29
C ASP A 75 -14.78 -2.81 3.16
N GLY A 76 -15.86 -2.51 3.90
CA GLY A 76 -16.00 -1.25 4.62
C GLY A 76 -15.93 -0.05 3.67
N ASN A 77 -14.99 0.85 3.94
CA ASN A 77 -14.72 2.04 3.10
C ASN A 77 -13.70 1.76 1.98
N ASN A 78 -13.33 0.49 1.75
CA ASN A 78 -12.34 0.12 0.74
C ASN A 78 -13.03 -0.55 -0.46
N ILE A 79 -12.56 -0.24 -1.66
CA ILE A 79 -13.13 -0.72 -2.90
C ILE A 79 -12.05 -1.49 -3.66
N SER A 80 -12.24 -2.80 -3.84
CA SER A 80 -11.36 -3.59 -4.70
C SER A 80 -11.69 -3.31 -6.15
N VAL A 81 -10.69 -2.92 -6.94
CA VAL A 81 -10.84 -2.56 -8.34
C VAL A 81 -9.82 -3.25 -9.23
N THR A 82 -10.19 -3.47 -10.49
CA THR A 82 -9.29 -3.77 -11.60
C THR A 82 -9.33 -2.61 -12.58
N ILE A 83 -8.17 -2.00 -12.81
CA ILE A 83 -7.99 -0.84 -13.69
C ILE A 83 -7.28 -1.31 -14.95
N ARG A 84 -7.91 -1.10 -16.11
CA ARG A 84 -7.25 -1.26 -17.41
C ARG A 84 -6.85 0.09 -17.93
N TYR A 85 -5.61 0.20 -18.38
CA TYR A 85 -5.05 1.47 -18.84
C TYR A 85 -4.02 1.27 -19.93
N LYS A 86 -3.69 2.34 -20.65
CA LYS A 86 -2.51 2.42 -21.52
C LYS A 86 -1.57 3.50 -21.00
N TYR A 87 -0.28 3.34 -21.27
CA TYR A 87 0.63 4.48 -21.14
C TYR A 87 0.42 5.42 -22.34
N LEU A 88 0.36 6.73 -22.11
CA LEU A 88 0.34 7.69 -23.21
C LEU A 88 1.60 7.55 -24.06
N GLY A 89 1.41 7.39 -25.37
CA GLY A 89 2.49 7.10 -26.32
C GLY A 89 2.87 5.61 -26.42
N GLY A 90 2.27 4.74 -25.61
CA GLY A 90 2.43 3.28 -25.67
C GLY A 90 1.28 2.58 -26.42
N GLY A 91 1.60 1.48 -27.12
CA GLY A 91 0.59 0.68 -27.85
C GLY A 91 -0.15 -0.35 -27.00
N SER A 92 0.48 -0.82 -25.92
CA SER A 92 0.02 -1.98 -25.15
C SER A 92 -1.00 -1.60 -24.07
N SER A 93 -2.02 -2.45 -23.93
CA SER A 93 -2.95 -2.38 -22.78
C SER A 93 -2.29 -3.03 -21.57
N HIS A 94 -2.41 -2.36 -20.43
CA HIS A 94 -1.98 -2.83 -19.13
C HIS A 94 -3.19 -3.01 -18.23
N GLU A 95 -3.05 -3.88 -17.23
CA GLU A 95 -4.04 -4.12 -16.20
C GLU A 95 -3.34 -4.09 -14.84
N THR A 96 -3.96 -3.42 -13.87
CA THR A 96 -3.54 -3.48 -12.48
C THR A 96 -4.77 -3.70 -11.60
N SER A 97 -4.59 -4.39 -10.48
CA SER A 97 -5.66 -4.63 -9.52
C SER A 97 -5.18 -4.25 -8.13
N GLY A 98 -6.11 -3.77 -7.30
CA GLY A 98 -5.81 -3.44 -5.91
C GLY A 98 -7.01 -2.78 -5.24
N TRP A 99 -6.75 -2.06 -4.16
CA TRP A 99 -7.78 -1.43 -3.37
C TRP A 99 -7.68 0.08 -3.47
N ILE A 100 -8.81 0.72 -3.73
CA ILE A 100 -9.03 2.14 -3.44
C ILE A 100 -9.41 2.21 -1.97
N GLN A 101 -8.64 2.92 -1.17
CA GLN A 101 -8.85 3.04 0.27
C GLN A 101 -9.20 4.48 0.62
N LEU A 102 -10.35 4.64 1.27
CA LEU A 102 -10.92 5.94 1.57
C LEU A 102 -10.67 6.35 3.02
N THR A 103 -10.53 7.65 3.22
CA THR A 103 -10.65 8.29 4.53
C THR A 103 -12.10 8.22 5.03
N ASN A 104 -12.34 8.51 6.31
CA ASN A 104 -13.69 8.57 6.88
C ASN A 104 -14.57 9.66 6.25
N GLU A 105 -13.98 10.60 5.53
CA GLU A 105 -14.69 11.67 4.79
C GLU A 105 -15.00 11.28 3.34
N GLY A 106 -14.72 10.04 2.93
CA GLY A 106 -14.96 9.57 1.57
C GLY A 106 -13.94 10.04 0.54
N LYS A 107 -12.80 10.59 0.98
CA LYS A 107 -11.69 10.94 0.08
C LYS A 107 -10.76 9.75 -0.15
N ILE A 108 -10.33 9.53 -1.39
CA ILE A 108 -9.31 8.54 -1.75
C ILE A 108 -7.98 8.94 -1.12
N LYS A 109 -7.47 8.10 -0.23
CA LYS A 109 -6.10 8.26 0.29
C LYS A 109 -5.11 7.44 -0.53
N TYR A 110 -5.50 6.21 -0.85
CA TYR A 110 -4.67 5.28 -1.62
C TYR A 110 -5.44 4.65 -2.76
N ASP A 111 -4.73 4.37 -3.84
CA ASP A 111 -5.23 3.68 -5.02
C ASP A 111 -4.11 2.84 -5.68
N PRO A 112 -4.44 1.86 -6.54
CA PRO A 112 -3.44 0.96 -7.11
C PRO A 112 -2.56 1.58 -8.23
N LEU A 113 -2.92 2.75 -8.74
CA LEU A 113 -2.29 3.41 -9.88
C LEU A 113 -1.42 4.61 -9.47
N LEU A 114 -1.96 5.58 -8.72
CA LEU A 114 -1.33 6.87 -8.47
C LEU A 114 -0.65 6.95 -7.10
N VAL A 115 -1.40 6.67 -6.02
CA VAL A 115 -0.93 6.78 -4.63
C VAL A 115 -1.04 5.42 -3.96
N LYS A 116 0.00 4.60 -4.06
CA LYS A 116 -0.03 3.24 -3.52
C LYS A 116 0.02 3.22 -2.00
N HIS A 117 -0.75 2.33 -1.39
CA HIS A 117 -0.67 2.08 0.05
C HIS A 117 0.74 1.58 0.44
N PRO A 118 1.31 2.06 1.57
CA PRO A 118 2.68 1.71 1.98
C PRO A 118 2.87 0.21 2.24
N ILE A 119 1.87 -0.47 2.82
CA ILE A 119 2.02 -1.88 3.23
C ILE A 119 2.12 -2.88 2.07
N PRO A 120 1.21 -2.90 1.06
CA PRO A 120 1.41 -3.71 -0.13
C PRO A 120 2.74 -3.42 -0.84
N THR A 121 3.14 -2.15 -0.86
CA THR A 121 4.41 -1.67 -1.42
C THR A 121 5.61 -2.25 -0.67
N ALA A 122 5.56 -2.27 0.67
CA ALA A 122 6.59 -2.84 1.52
C ALA A 122 6.69 -4.36 1.38
N PHE A 123 5.56 -5.08 1.39
CA PHE A 123 5.52 -6.53 1.14
C PHE A 123 6.18 -6.88 -0.19
N PHE A 124 5.83 -6.16 -1.26
CA PHE A 124 6.42 -6.36 -2.58
C PHE A 124 7.94 -6.14 -2.56
N ALA A 125 8.39 -5.01 -2.00
CA ALA A 125 9.80 -4.67 -1.93
C ALA A 125 10.61 -5.70 -1.15
N VAL A 126 10.16 -6.09 0.04
CA VAL A 126 10.82 -7.10 0.89
C VAL A 126 10.86 -8.46 0.21
N ARG A 127 9.77 -8.87 -0.43
CA ARG A 127 9.72 -10.13 -1.21
C ARG A 127 10.79 -10.15 -2.30
N MET A 128 10.91 -9.07 -3.07
CA MET A 128 11.90 -8.98 -4.15
C MET A 128 13.32 -9.01 -3.57
N LEU A 129 13.58 -8.30 -2.47
CA LEU A 129 14.88 -8.32 -1.79
C LEU A 129 15.27 -9.73 -1.31
N ILE A 130 14.33 -10.52 -0.80
CA ILE A 130 14.55 -11.93 -0.42
C ILE A 130 14.91 -12.76 -1.66
N ILE A 131 14.06 -12.74 -2.70
CA ILE A 131 14.26 -13.54 -3.93
C ILE A 131 15.61 -13.24 -4.59
N GLU A 132 15.97 -11.97 -4.69
CA GLU A 132 17.24 -11.55 -5.30
C GLU A 132 18.43 -12.00 -4.46
N THR A 133 18.37 -11.83 -3.13
CA THR A 133 19.45 -12.25 -2.24
C THR A 133 19.64 -13.77 -2.27
N GLU A 134 18.56 -14.55 -2.28
CA GLU A 134 18.61 -16.01 -2.43
C GLU A 134 19.20 -16.41 -3.78
N SER A 135 18.81 -15.75 -4.87
CA SER A 135 19.31 -16.03 -6.22
C SER A 135 20.82 -15.78 -6.32
N VAL A 136 21.33 -14.70 -5.71
CA VAL A 136 22.75 -14.40 -5.64
C VAL A 136 23.49 -15.47 -4.83
N LEU A 137 22.98 -15.86 -3.66
CA LEU A 137 23.58 -16.89 -2.82
C LEU A 137 23.64 -18.26 -3.52
N LEU A 138 22.62 -18.59 -4.31
CA LEU A 138 22.52 -19.83 -5.08
C LEU A 138 23.25 -19.77 -6.44
N LYS A 139 23.78 -18.60 -6.83
CA LYS A 139 24.36 -18.34 -8.16
C LYS A 139 23.42 -18.70 -9.33
N THR A 140 22.12 -18.65 -9.10
CA THR A 140 21.11 -18.95 -10.13
C THR A 140 20.81 -17.64 -10.87
N GLY A 141 21.61 -17.35 -11.90
CA GLY A 141 21.73 -16.07 -12.61
C GLY A 141 20.51 -15.53 -13.38
N ARG A 142 19.28 -15.63 -12.86
CA ARG A 142 18.12 -14.90 -13.40
C ARG A 142 17.92 -13.53 -12.76
N TYR A 143 18.29 -13.38 -11.49
CA TYR A 143 18.09 -12.15 -10.71
C TYR A 143 19.39 -11.61 -10.09
N ALA A 144 20.51 -12.30 -10.25
CA ALA A 144 21.79 -11.91 -9.65
C ALA A 144 22.38 -10.62 -10.26
N ASP A 145 21.94 -10.24 -11.46
CA ASP A 145 22.45 -9.07 -12.19
C ASP A 145 21.61 -7.80 -11.97
N GLN A 146 20.49 -7.88 -11.23
CA GLN A 146 19.68 -6.70 -10.91
C GLN A 146 20.18 -6.04 -9.62
N PRO A 147 20.34 -4.70 -9.60
CA PRO A 147 20.72 -4.01 -8.38
C PRO A 147 19.57 -4.09 -7.37
N LEU A 148 19.86 -4.51 -6.12
CA LEU A 148 18.90 -4.49 -4.99
C LEU A 148 18.41 -3.07 -4.60
N ILE A 149 19.05 -2.04 -5.14
CA ILE A 149 18.88 -0.63 -4.76
C ILE A 149 17.44 -0.13 -4.94
N PRO A 150 16.73 -0.39 -6.05
CA PRO A 150 15.38 0.12 -6.26
C PRO A 150 14.39 -0.38 -5.20
N TYR A 151 14.46 -1.67 -4.83
CA TYR A 151 13.55 -2.23 -3.82
C TYR A 151 13.88 -1.74 -2.41
N ARG A 152 15.17 -1.52 -2.10
CA ARG A 152 15.57 -0.91 -0.82
C ARG A 152 15.04 0.53 -0.70
N THR A 153 15.21 1.34 -1.74
CA THR A 153 14.67 2.71 -1.78
C THR A 153 13.15 2.70 -1.66
N GLN A 154 12.47 1.78 -2.38
CA GLN A 154 11.03 1.62 -2.29
C GLN A 154 10.58 1.29 -0.86
N LEU A 155 11.26 0.36 -0.18
CA LEU A 155 10.95 0.02 1.21
C LEU A 155 11.14 1.21 2.16
N LEU A 156 12.25 1.95 2.05
CA LEU A 156 12.51 3.14 2.88
C LEU A 156 11.40 4.19 2.72
N ASN A 157 10.89 4.38 1.50
CA ASN A 157 9.84 5.34 1.21
C ASN A 157 8.47 4.95 1.78
N THR A 158 8.27 3.71 2.25
CA THR A 158 7.00 3.30 2.85
C THR A 158 6.83 3.77 4.30
N GLY A 159 7.91 4.25 4.94
CA GLY A 159 7.90 4.62 6.35
C GLY A 159 7.82 3.44 7.32
N VAL A 160 7.82 2.19 6.83
CA VAL A 160 8.03 1.00 7.66
C VAL A 160 9.36 1.17 8.43
N PRO A 161 9.43 0.80 9.73
CA PRO A 161 10.59 1.09 10.57
C PRO A 161 11.92 0.74 9.90
N GLU A 162 12.92 1.62 10.04
CA GLU A 162 14.22 1.41 9.41
C GLU A 162 14.91 0.17 9.99
N PHE A 163 15.28 -0.74 9.10
CA PHE A 163 16.14 -1.87 9.43
C PHE A 163 17.55 -1.54 8.93
N ASP A 164 18.49 -1.41 9.84
CA ASP A 164 19.89 -1.19 9.48
C ASP A 164 20.46 -2.45 8.80
N ILE A 165 20.53 -2.38 7.48
CA ILE A 165 21.00 -3.45 6.59
C ILE A 165 22.38 -3.07 6.00
N GLY A 166 22.86 -1.85 6.27
CA GLY A 166 24.14 -1.35 5.78
C GLY A 166 25.31 -2.19 6.29
N GLY A 167 26.29 -2.48 5.43
CA GLY A 167 27.52 -3.19 5.82
C GLY A 167 27.37 -4.69 6.15
N LEU A 168 26.14 -5.23 6.21
CA LEU A 168 25.90 -6.66 6.48
C LEU A 168 26.36 -7.55 5.31
N GLN A 169 26.77 -8.78 5.62
CA GLN A 169 27.00 -9.83 4.62
C GLN A 169 25.68 -10.35 4.04
N LEU A 170 25.69 -10.92 2.82
CA LEU A 170 24.47 -11.35 2.12
C LEU A 170 23.55 -12.26 2.94
N LYS A 171 24.09 -13.25 3.64
CA LYS A 171 23.29 -14.15 4.51
C LYS A 171 22.61 -13.38 5.65
N GLN A 172 23.32 -12.43 6.26
CA GLN A 172 22.75 -11.60 7.33
C GLN A 172 21.67 -10.65 6.78
N ARG A 173 21.85 -10.11 5.57
CA ARG A 173 20.83 -9.30 4.90
C ARG A 173 19.55 -10.11 4.65
N LEU A 174 19.69 -11.35 4.18
CA LEU A 174 18.56 -12.25 3.96
C LEU A 174 17.74 -12.44 5.24
N GLU A 175 18.40 -12.78 6.34
CA GLU A 175 17.72 -12.93 7.64
C GLU A 175 17.06 -11.62 8.08
N LYS A 176 17.71 -10.48 7.86
CA LYS A 176 17.09 -9.18 8.14
C LYS A 176 15.84 -8.95 7.30
N TYR A 177 15.84 -9.21 6.00
CA TYR A 177 14.64 -9.08 5.18
C TYR A 177 13.50 -10.00 5.66
N LYS A 178 13.82 -11.20 6.13
CA LYS A 178 12.83 -12.09 6.76
C LYS A 178 12.28 -11.51 8.06
N ASP A 179 13.11 -10.88 8.89
CA ASP A 179 12.64 -10.17 10.09
C ASP A 179 11.67 -9.03 9.72
N ILE A 180 11.97 -8.26 8.67
CA ILE A 180 11.04 -7.23 8.16
C ILE A 180 9.72 -7.86 7.74
N LEU A 181 9.77 -8.99 7.02
CA LEU A 181 8.57 -9.68 6.59
C LEU A 181 7.73 -10.18 7.77
N ARG A 182 8.36 -10.71 8.83
CA ARG A 182 7.64 -11.08 10.07
C ARG A 182 6.99 -9.86 10.71
N TRP A 183 7.73 -8.76 10.84
CA TRP A 183 7.19 -7.52 11.37
C TRP A 183 5.98 -7.02 10.57
N LEU A 184 6.04 -7.07 9.22
CA LEU A 184 4.93 -6.70 8.34
C LEU A 184 3.70 -7.58 8.56
N ILE A 185 3.89 -8.88 8.77
CA ILE A 185 2.79 -9.83 9.04
C ILE A 185 2.17 -9.58 10.42
N GLU A 186 2.96 -9.17 11.41
CA GLU A 186 2.50 -8.95 12.78
C GLU A 186 1.88 -7.57 13.01
N ASN A 187 2.32 -6.53 12.28
CA ASN A 187 2.00 -5.13 12.57
C ASN A 187 1.43 -4.36 11.35
N GLY A 188 1.46 -4.94 10.15
CA GLY A 188 1.22 -4.20 8.92
C GLY A 188 -0.26 -3.94 8.61
N ASP A 189 -1.21 -4.60 9.25
CA ASP A 189 -2.64 -4.41 8.99
C ASP A 189 -3.12 -3.01 9.39
N THR A 190 -2.58 -2.49 10.49
CA THR A 190 -2.94 -1.20 11.09
C THR A 190 -1.93 -0.09 10.81
N TRP A 191 -0.85 -0.39 10.10
CA TRP A 191 0.24 0.56 9.87
C TRP A 191 -0.05 1.55 8.75
N ASP A 192 -0.07 2.83 9.12
CA ASP A 192 -0.03 3.97 8.24
C ASP A 192 0.70 5.12 8.96
N ALA A 193 1.84 5.54 8.41
CA ALA A 193 2.67 6.59 8.98
C ALA A 193 2.16 8.01 8.67
N THR A 194 1.13 8.14 7.84
CA THR A 194 0.62 9.42 7.36
C THR A 194 -0.80 9.69 7.89
N ASP A 195 -1.13 10.95 8.14
CA ASP A 195 -2.48 11.35 8.55
C ASP A 195 -3.36 11.72 7.33
N PRO A 196 -4.67 11.43 7.37
CA PRO A 196 -5.37 10.62 8.38
C PRO A 196 -5.07 9.13 8.18
N LYS A 197 -4.82 8.37 9.24
CA LYS A 197 -4.50 6.94 9.12
C LYS A 197 -5.61 6.15 8.43
N VAL A 198 -5.26 5.38 7.40
CA VAL A 198 -6.17 4.46 6.73
C VAL A 198 -5.51 3.07 6.74
N PRO A 199 -6.02 2.11 7.53
CA PRO A 199 -5.43 0.79 7.63
C PRO A 199 -5.54 0.02 6.31
N CYS A 200 -4.64 -0.94 6.12
CA CYS A 200 -4.75 -1.91 5.03
C CYS A 200 -6.05 -2.70 5.20
N SER A 201 -6.82 -2.92 4.13
CA SER A 201 -8.07 -3.69 4.29
C SER A 201 -7.75 -5.11 4.77
N GLU A 202 -8.60 -5.67 5.64
CA GLU A 202 -8.36 -6.97 6.25
C GLU A 202 -8.16 -8.05 5.18
N ARG A 203 -8.98 -8.00 4.12
CA ARG A 203 -8.88 -8.92 3.00
C ARG A 203 -7.56 -8.75 2.22
N GLN A 204 -7.18 -7.52 1.89
CA GLN A 204 -5.91 -7.24 1.22
C GLN A 204 -4.72 -7.73 2.05
N PHE A 205 -4.74 -7.48 3.36
CA PHE A 205 -3.70 -7.91 4.27
C PHE A 205 -3.59 -9.44 4.34
N LYS A 206 -4.71 -10.16 4.47
CA LYS A 206 -4.73 -11.63 4.45
C LYS A 206 -4.14 -12.20 3.16
N ASP A 207 -4.47 -11.62 2.01
CA ASP A 207 -3.90 -12.04 0.72
C ASP A 207 -2.39 -11.79 0.68
N LEU A 208 -1.92 -10.63 1.14
CA LEU A 208 -0.48 -10.32 1.25
C LEU A 208 0.25 -11.31 2.16
N VAL A 209 -0.29 -11.62 3.33
CA VAL A 209 0.30 -12.59 4.27
C VAL A 209 0.38 -13.98 3.63
N ARG A 210 -0.71 -14.45 3.02
CA ARG A 210 -0.76 -15.77 2.35
C ARG A 210 0.32 -15.88 1.28
N ASP A 211 0.41 -14.88 0.41
CA ASP A 211 1.28 -14.91 -0.77
C ASP A 211 2.77 -14.79 -0.39
N ASN A 212 3.07 -14.23 0.78
CA ASN A 212 4.44 -14.03 1.26
C ASN A 212 4.89 -15.05 2.32
N LYS A 213 3.99 -15.87 2.87
CA LYS A 213 4.33 -16.85 3.92
C LYS A 213 5.43 -17.83 3.53
N LYS A 214 5.57 -18.14 2.24
CA LYS A 214 6.60 -19.04 1.69
C LYS A 214 8.04 -18.49 1.75
N TYR A 215 8.22 -17.21 2.07
CA TYR A 215 9.53 -16.55 2.16
C TYR A 215 10.06 -16.45 3.60
N LEU A 216 9.30 -16.93 4.59
CA LEU A 216 9.77 -17.10 5.97
C LEU A 216 10.45 -18.45 6.10
#